data_AF-A0A969WD77-F1
#
_entry.id   AF-A0A969WD77-F1
#
_cell.length_a   1.000
_cell.length_b   1.000
_cell.length_c   1.000
_cell.angle_alpha   90.00
_cell.angle_beta   90.00
_cell.angle_gamma   90.00
#
_symmetry.space_group_name_H-M   'P 1'
#
loop_
_entity.id
_entity.type
_entity.pdbx_description
1 polymer ?
#
loop_
_entity_poly.entity_id
_entity_poly.type
_entity_poly.pdbx_seq_one_letter_code
_entity_poly.pdbx_strand_id
1 'polypeptide(L)'
;MPCGRNKHAHATQSGQIRLGLLFGLALLFGIGFAGGAAFLHWRDRSSLPAEGERFVTLALSLAHPPHEAEVDAYFGPSSLDHRADAEAPSLDVLLSRARALQADVEAPSATPSPRRQALANQLDSFVALLDGLAHPGKQSFADEAREVYGVQLPATDAAAMQKAAAALDALLPGPGSLVQRVEDYQNRFVVPTARRKAVFERALAECRTRTLAHWRLPAQERLTVEWTDKVDAAWHRYDGNYHSTLQINPQAVAFIGSALDVACHEAYPGHHAQFSVMQADAGAQGLPVEDQVVLLRSPASVLREGAANYGVDLAFPLDDRRAFQRDVLFPLAGFNPAEAAKYAEVHRLVNELSLSVVPILRDYRDGKLSAGMAAYQLRTQALIPSPQALLGFVDQYGAYAVGYTVARDVVRDAVQARAAQFGGDRWQALRAVLDAPQGGVAGVEAAQTAGIVYAGRVAWCRSESPARSVSLN
;
A
#
# COMPACT_ATOMS: atom_id res chain seq x y z
N MET A 1 51.67 9.86 -3.25
CA MET A 1 52.91 10.14 -2.50
C MET A 1 52.58 10.18 -1.01
N PRO A 2 53.40 9.58 -0.14
CA PRO A 2 52.96 9.03 1.14
C PRO A 2 53.52 9.80 2.34
N CYS A 3 52.95 9.57 3.53
CA CYS A 3 53.70 9.56 4.77
C CYS A 3 53.08 8.56 5.75
N GLY A 4 53.91 7.66 6.25
CA GLY A 4 53.63 6.77 7.37
C GLY A 4 54.77 6.85 8.38
N ARG A 5 54.77 5.89 9.34
CA ARG A 5 55.74 5.60 10.43
C ARG A 5 55.48 6.36 11.74
N ASN A 6 55.73 5.82 12.94
CA ASN A 6 56.08 4.48 13.45
C ASN A 6 56.00 4.53 15.00
N LYS A 7 55.72 3.36 15.61
CA LYS A 7 56.37 2.70 16.77
C LYS A 7 56.72 3.51 18.05
N HIS A 8 56.39 2.91 19.20
CA HIS A 8 57.40 2.30 20.09
C HIS A 8 56.82 1.15 20.92
N ALA A 9 57.64 0.12 21.09
CA ALA A 9 57.43 -1.10 21.88
C ALA A 9 58.30 -1.04 23.13
N HIS A 10 57.94 -1.78 24.19
CA HIS A 10 58.92 -2.46 25.06
C HIS A 10 58.30 -3.72 25.70
N ALA A 11 59.01 -4.84 25.52
CA ALA A 11 58.89 -6.12 26.21
C ALA A 11 59.44 -5.99 27.66
N THR A 12 59.19 -6.89 28.62
CA THR A 12 59.71 -8.28 28.75
C THR A 12 59.09 -8.98 29.98
N GLN A 13 58.69 -10.27 29.89
CA GLN A 13 59.21 -11.48 30.59
C GLN A 13 59.47 -11.36 32.11
N SER A 14 59.23 -12.32 33.00
CA SER A 14 59.00 -13.78 32.94
C SER A 14 58.85 -14.28 34.39
N GLY A 15 58.20 -15.42 34.63
CA GLY A 15 58.28 -16.14 35.91
C GLY A 15 57.35 -17.36 36.00
N GLN A 16 57.88 -18.54 35.69
CA GLN A 16 57.26 -19.84 35.99
C GLN A 16 57.65 -20.32 37.41
N ILE A 17 56.86 -21.25 38.00
CA ILE A 17 57.26 -22.61 38.45
C ILE A 17 56.13 -23.26 39.32
N ARG A 18 55.59 -24.41 38.83
CA ARG A 18 55.28 -25.74 39.45
C ARG A 18 54.56 -25.84 40.82
N LEU A 19 53.80 -26.87 41.22
CA LEU A 19 53.29 -28.17 40.69
C LEU A 19 52.48 -28.79 41.87
N GLY A 20 51.41 -29.55 41.61
CA GLY A 20 50.77 -30.39 42.65
C GLY A 20 49.61 -31.26 42.13
N LEU A 21 49.91 -32.51 41.80
CA LEU A 21 48.94 -33.60 41.55
C LEU A 21 48.38 -34.15 42.88
N LEU A 22 47.15 -34.69 42.87
CA LEU A 22 46.79 -35.95 43.55
C LEU A 22 45.49 -36.55 42.98
N PHE A 23 45.47 -37.89 43.00
CA PHE A 23 44.63 -38.88 42.32
C PHE A 23 43.30 -39.19 43.02
N GLY A 24 42.32 -39.77 42.28
CA GLY A 24 41.19 -40.53 42.84
C GLY A 24 40.26 -41.10 41.77
N LEU A 25 40.32 -42.42 41.56
CA LEU A 25 39.66 -43.21 40.51
C LEU A 25 38.65 -44.18 41.15
N ALA A 26 37.43 -44.32 40.60
CA ALA A 26 36.64 -45.56 40.65
C ALA A 26 35.37 -45.46 39.77
N LEU A 27 34.95 -46.61 39.25
CA LEU A 27 34.23 -46.84 38.00
C LEU A 27 33.10 -47.86 38.32
N LEU A 28 31.93 -47.74 37.68
CA LEU A 28 31.12 -48.83 37.04
C LEU A 28 29.57 -48.81 37.26
N PHE A 29 28.90 -48.82 36.09
CA PHE A 29 27.63 -49.41 35.66
C PHE A 29 26.25 -48.96 36.21
N GLY A 30 25.43 -48.48 35.27
CA GLY A 30 23.97 -48.46 35.34
C GLY A 30 23.36 -47.96 34.02
N ILE A 31 23.06 -48.86 33.10
CA ILE A 31 22.31 -48.62 31.86
C ILE A 31 20.88 -48.20 32.23
N GLY A 32 20.38 -47.10 31.65
CA GLY A 32 18.99 -46.68 31.83
C GLY A 32 18.61 -45.53 30.89
N PHE A 33 17.87 -45.88 29.84
CA PHE A 33 17.17 -44.98 28.93
C PHE A 33 16.41 -43.85 29.67
N ALA A 34 16.70 -42.59 29.33
CA ALA A 34 15.77 -41.46 29.49
C ALA A 34 16.19 -40.28 28.59
N GLY A 35 16.37 -40.57 27.30
CA GLY A 35 16.17 -39.54 26.28
C GLY A 35 14.67 -39.33 26.12
N GLY A 36 14.18 -38.12 26.38
CA GLY A 36 12.78 -37.76 26.11
C GLY A 36 12.01 -37.23 27.32
N ALA A 37 12.45 -36.11 27.91
CA ALA A 37 11.59 -35.36 28.85
C ALA A 37 11.88 -33.85 28.90
N ALA A 38 12.51 -33.27 27.86
CA ALA A 38 12.79 -31.82 27.80
C ALA A 38 12.21 -31.13 26.53
N PHE A 39 11.34 -31.82 25.78
CA PHE A 39 10.72 -31.30 24.55
C PHE A 39 9.19 -31.15 24.63
N LEU A 40 8.61 -31.18 25.84
CA LEU A 40 7.15 -31.28 26.04
C LEU A 40 6.56 -30.19 26.94
N HIS A 41 7.10 -28.96 26.91
CA HIS A 41 6.52 -27.82 27.63
C HIS A 41 6.29 -26.55 26.79
N TRP A 42 6.23 -26.66 25.46
CA TRP A 42 5.82 -25.56 24.58
C TRP A 42 4.59 -25.91 23.74
N ARG A 43 3.56 -26.41 24.42
CA ARG A 43 2.18 -26.41 23.94
C ARG A 43 1.35 -25.71 25.00
N ASP A 44 1.77 -24.50 25.37
CA ASP A 44 0.82 -23.56 25.93
C ASP A 44 -0.21 -23.34 24.81
N ARG A 45 -1.50 -23.54 25.11
CA ARG A 45 -2.56 -23.34 24.13
C ARG A 45 -2.49 -21.87 23.72
N SER A 46 -1.98 -21.59 22.52
CA SER A 46 -1.75 -20.22 22.07
C SER A 46 -3.06 -19.46 22.14
N SER A 47 -3.11 -18.47 23.03
CA SER A 47 -4.25 -17.56 23.09
C SER A 47 -4.26 -16.72 21.81
N LEU A 48 -5.45 -16.30 21.36
CA LEU A 48 -5.57 -15.45 20.15
C LEU A 48 -4.69 -14.18 20.20
N PRO A 49 -4.54 -13.49 21.35
CA PRO A 49 -3.56 -12.41 21.47
C PRO A 49 -2.12 -12.83 21.17
N ALA A 50 -1.67 -13.97 21.71
CA ALA A 50 -0.31 -14.48 21.46
C ALA A 50 -0.12 -14.88 19.98
N GLU A 51 -1.17 -15.40 19.33
CA GLU A 51 -1.16 -15.69 17.89
C GLU A 51 -0.99 -14.41 17.07
N GLY A 52 -1.68 -13.33 17.45
CA GLY A 52 -1.51 -12.00 16.84
C GLY A 52 -0.09 -11.44 17.02
N GLU A 53 0.50 -11.54 18.21
CA GLU A 53 1.89 -11.11 18.45
C GLU A 53 2.90 -11.91 17.60
N ARG A 54 2.68 -13.22 17.43
CA ARG A 54 3.50 -14.06 16.55
C ARG A 54 3.37 -13.62 15.09
N PHE A 55 2.16 -13.27 14.63
CA PHE A 55 1.95 -12.75 13.28
C PHE A 55 2.72 -11.43 13.07
N VAL A 56 2.60 -10.48 13.99
CA VAL A 56 3.33 -9.21 13.94
C VAL A 56 4.84 -9.45 13.89
N THR A 57 5.35 -10.35 14.72
CA THR A 57 6.79 -10.70 14.72
C THR A 57 7.24 -11.23 13.37
N LEU A 58 6.44 -12.10 12.72
CA LEU A 58 6.75 -12.62 11.39
C LEU A 58 6.68 -11.54 10.30
N ALA A 59 5.65 -10.70 10.32
CA ALA A 59 5.49 -9.58 9.38
C ALA A 59 6.66 -8.59 9.50
N LEU A 60 7.06 -8.23 10.73
CA LEU A 60 8.21 -7.35 10.96
C LEU A 60 9.54 -8.02 10.58
N SER A 61 9.67 -9.34 10.75
CA SER A 61 10.87 -10.09 10.31
C SER A 61 11.02 -10.16 8.79
N LEU A 62 9.95 -9.92 8.02
CA LEU A 62 10.04 -9.77 6.57
C LEU A 62 10.63 -8.41 6.19
N ALA A 63 10.44 -7.36 7.00
CA ALA A 63 10.86 -5.99 6.69
C ALA A 63 12.36 -5.74 6.95
N HIS A 64 13.20 -6.60 6.36
CA HIS A 64 14.65 -6.48 6.26
C HIS A 64 15.06 -6.45 4.79
N PRO A 65 16.24 -5.91 4.44
CA PRO A 65 16.71 -5.90 3.06
C PRO A 65 16.64 -7.27 2.37
N PRO A 66 16.06 -7.37 1.15
CA PRO A 66 15.57 -6.28 0.27
C PRO A 66 14.06 -5.95 0.39
N HIS A 67 13.40 -6.41 1.46
CA HIS A 67 11.94 -6.38 1.65
C HIS A 67 11.49 -5.36 2.70
N GLU A 68 12.29 -4.35 3.03
CA GLU A 68 11.94 -3.32 4.03
C GLU A 68 10.62 -2.60 3.73
N ALA A 69 10.26 -2.47 2.45
CA ALA A 69 9.04 -1.80 1.99
C ALA A 69 7.76 -2.63 2.17
N GLU A 70 7.86 -3.91 2.54
CA GLU A 70 6.67 -4.76 2.74
C GLU A 70 5.86 -4.36 3.99
N VAL A 71 6.48 -3.67 4.95
CA VAL A 71 5.77 -3.07 6.09
C VAL A 71 5.75 -1.56 5.88
N ASP A 72 4.59 -1.05 5.47
CA ASP A 72 4.37 0.38 5.21
C ASP A 72 4.24 1.18 6.52
N ALA A 73 3.62 0.59 7.56
CA ALA A 73 3.58 1.17 8.89
C ALA A 73 3.54 0.09 10.00
N TYR A 74 4.17 0.40 11.13
CA TYR A 74 3.97 -0.31 12.39
C TYR A 74 3.85 0.71 13.51
N PHE A 75 2.74 0.67 14.23
CA PHE A 75 2.43 1.63 15.31
C PHE A 75 2.00 0.92 16.60
N GLY A 76 2.44 -0.33 16.76
CA GLY A 76 2.19 -1.13 17.95
C GLY A 76 3.32 -1.10 19.00
N PRO A 77 3.26 -2.00 19.99
CA PRO A 77 4.24 -2.04 21.07
C PRO A 77 5.67 -2.20 20.55
N SER A 78 6.56 -1.27 20.92
CA SER A 78 7.96 -1.33 20.51
C SER A 78 8.69 -2.60 20.95
N SER A 79 8.17 -3.30 21.97
CA SER A 79 8.70 -4.59 22.43
C SER A 79 8.59 -5.71 21.41
N LEU A 80 7.78 -5.56 20.36
CA LEU A 80 7.63 -6.55 19.28
C LEU A 80 8.46 -6.19 18.03
N ASP A 81 9.00 -4.98 17.95
CA ASP A 81 9.81 -4.54 16.81
C ASP A 81 11.29 -4.82 17.04
N HIS A 82 11.73 -5.99 16.57
CA HIS A 82 13.12 -6.46 16.68
C HIS A 82 13.94 -6.25 15.40
N ARG A 83 13.45 -5.47 14.43
CA ARG A 83 14.13 -5.33 13.11
C ARG A 83 15.55 -4.80 13.21
N ALA A 84 15.82 -3.93 14.19
CA ALA A 84 17.15 -3.35 14.40
C ALA A 84 18.17 -4.34 15.00
N ASP A 85 17.69 -5.34 15.74
CA ASP A 85 18.53 -6.20 16.59
C ASP A 85 18.64 -7.65 16.10
N ALA A 86 17.85 -8.03 15.10
CA ALA A 86 17.76 -9.39 14.59
C ALA A 86 18.29 -9.53 13.15
N GLU A 87 18.97 -10.63 12.89
CA GLU A 87 19.26 -11.08 11.52
C GLU A 87 17.98 -11.58 10.86
N ALA A 88 17.77 -11.21 9.60
CA ALA A 88 16.60 -11.58 8.83
C ALA A 88 16.57 -13.11 8.59
N PRO A 89 15.49 -13.82 8.96
CA PRO A 89 15.33 -15.22 8.56
C PRO A 89 15.18 -15.32 7.03
N SER A 90 15.58 -16.45 6.44
CA SER A 90 15.30 -16.68 5.01
C SER A 90 13.80 -16.75 4.74
N LEU A 91 13.39 -16.44 3.50
CA LEU A 91 11.99 -16.53 3.08
C LEU A 91 11.40 -17.93 3.32
N ASP A 92 12.17 -19.01 3.11
CA ASP A 92 11.73 -20.38 3.41
C ASP A 92 11.44 -20.60 4.90
N VAL A 93 12.25 -20.00 5.78
CA VAL A 93 12.05 -20.07 7.23
C VAL A 93 10.83 -19.26 7.63
N LEU A 94 10.66 -18.04 7.10
CA LEU A 94 9.46 -17.22 7.34
C LEU A 94 8.20 -17.93 6.87
N LEU A 95 8.22 -18.50 5.66
CA LEU A 95 7.11 -19.25 5.07
C LEU A 95 6.74 -20.47 5.93
N SER A 96 7.74 -21.24 6.37
CA SER A 96 7.52 -22.40 7.24
C SER A 96 6.90 -21.99 8.59
N ARG A 97 7.37 -20.88 9.18
CA ARG A 97 6.81 -20.35 10.45
C ARG A 97 5.40 -19.79 10.28
N ALA A 98 5.13 -19.10 9.17
CA ALA A 98 3.82 -18.57 8.84
C ALA A 98 2.79 -19.70 8.66
N ARG A 99 3.15 -20.78 7.93
CA ARG A 99 2.30 -21.98 7.80
C ARG A 99 2.04 -22.69 9.12
N ALA A 100 3.03 -22.74 10.02
CA ALA A 100 2.84 -23.29 11.36
C ALA A 100 1.85 -22.43 12.19
N LEU A 101 1.98 -21.11 12.14
CA LEU A 101 1.06 -20.18 12.80
C LEU A 101 -0.36 -20.27 12.22
N GLN A 102 -0.49 -20.38 10.89
CA GLN A 102 -1.78 -20.61 10.21
C GLN A 102 -2.47 -21.89 10.73
N ALA A 103 -1.74 -23.01 10.81
CA ALA A 103 -2.27 -24.26 11.35
C ALA A 103 -2.71 -24.17 12.82
N ASP A 104 -2.00 -23.39 13.65
CA ASP A 104 -2.42 -23.13 15.03
C ASP A 104 -3.71 -22.30 15.08
N VAL A 105 -3.81 -21.25 14.26
CA VAL A 105 -4.97 -20.34 14.20
C VAL A 105 -6.23 -21.07 13.74
N GLU A 106 -6.09 -22.00 12.79
CA GLU A 106 -7.16 -22.81 12.19
C GLU A 106 -7.45 -24.13 12.92
N ALA A 107 -6.75 -24.41 14.02
CA ALA A 107 -6.88 -25.68 14.73
C ALA A 107 -8.35 -25.95 15.12
N PRO A 108 -8.88 -27.18 14.94
CA PRO A 108 -10.28 -27.49 15.29
C PRO A 108 -10.64 -27.26 16.76
N SER A 109 -9.64 -27.24 17.64
CA SER A 109 -9.81 -26.95 19.07
C SER A 109 -9.91 -25.45 19.38
N ALA A 110 -9.64 -24.57 18.41
CA ALA A 110 -9.65 -23.13 18.60
C ALA A 110 -11.08 -22.59 18.63
N THR A 111 -11.34 -21.62 19.51
CA THR A 111 -12.66 -20.98 19.59
C THR A 111 -12.89 -20.05 18.39
N PRO A 112 -13.94 -20.27 17.57
CA PRO A 112 -14.26 -19.38 16.47
C PRO A 112 -14.61 -17.97 16.95
N SER A 113 -14.07 -16.96 16.28
CA SER A 113 -14.43 -15.56 16.51
C SER A 113 -14.14 -14.75 15.23
N PRO A 114 -14.77 -13.58 15.04
CA PRO A 114 -14.47 -12.70 13.90
C PRO A 114 -12.98 -12.32 13.83
N ARG A 115 -12.35 -12.04 14.98
CA ARG A 115 -10.91 -11.74 15.06
C ARG A 115 -10.04 -12.92 14.62
N ARG A 116 -10.37 -14.14 15.04
CA ARG A 116 -9.64 -15.35 14.62
C ARG A 116 -9.75 -15.58 13.11
N GLN A 117 -10.95 -15.40 12.55
CA GLN A 117 -11.16 -15.52 11.11
C GLN A 117 -10.41 -14.43 10.32
N ALA A 118 -10.40 -13.20 10.84
CA ALA A 118 -9.60 -12.12 10.26
C ALA A 118 -8.10 -12.44 10.27
N LEU A 119 -7.56 -12.96 11.38
CA LEU A 119 -6.15 -13.37 11.46
C LEU A 119 -5.83 -14.54 10.52
N ALA A 120 -6.73 -15.52 10.38
CA ALA A 120 -6.57 -16.61 9.41
C ALA A 120 -6.47 -16.07 7.97
N ASN A 121 -7.38 -15.18 7.56
CA ASN A 121 -7.34 -14.55 6.24
C ASN A 121 -6.06 -13.71 6.02
N GLN A 122 -5.58 -12.99 7.05
CA GLN A 122 -4.32 -12.27 6.97
C GLN A 122 -3.13 -13.23 6.76
N LEU A 123 -3.14 -14.38 7.45
CA LEU A 123 -2.12 -15.42 7.30
C LEU A 123 -2.17 -16.09 5.92
N ASP A 124 -3.35 -16.34 5.36
CA ASP A 124 -3.51 -16.89 4.01
C ASP A 124 -2.78 -16.03 2.98
N SER A 125 -3.09 -14.73 2.96
CA SER A 125 -2.45 -13.78 2.04
C SER A 125 -0.97 -13.56 2.34
N PHE A 126 -0.56 -13.58 3.61
CA PHE A 126 0.85 -13.46 3.99
C PHE A 126 1.67 -14.70 3.57
N VAL A 127 1.10 -15.90 3.68
CA VAL A 127 1.71 -17.14 3.19
C VAL A 127 1.83 -17.10 1.67
N ALA A 128 0.80 -16.63 0.95
CA ALA A 128 0.85 -16.47 -0.50
C ALA A 128 1.94 -15.46 -0.93
N LEU A 129 2.04 -14.32 -0.23
CA LEU A 129 3.09 -13.32 -0.42
C LEU A 129 4.50 -13.92 -0.25
N LEU A 130 4.72 -14.64 0.84
CA LEU A 130 6.01 -15.28 1.14
C LEU A 130 6.36 -16.36 0.12
N ASP A 131 5.38 -17.16 -0.32
CA ASP A 131 5.61 -18.21 -1.34
C ASP A 131 6.01 -17.59 -2.69
N GLY A 132 5.33 -16.52 -3.11
CA GLY A 132 5.67 -15.78 -4.34
C GLY A 132 7.03 -15.09 -4.27
N LEU A 133 7.41 -14.55 -3.10
CA LEU A 133 8.74 -14.00 -2.85
C LEU A 133 9.84 -15.07 -2.86
N ALA A 134 9.59 -16.22 -2.25
CA ALA A 134 10.54 -17.34 -2.20
C ALA A 134 10.72 -18.01 -3.58
N HIS A 135 9.69 -17.94 -4.44
CA HIS A 135 9.66 -18.60 -5.73
C HIS A 135 9.25 -17.65 -6.88
N PRO A 136 10.06 -16.61 -7.17
CA PRO A 136 9.71 -15.62 -8.17
C PRO A 136 9.48 -16.24 -9.55
N GLY A 137 8.43 -15.79 -10.25
CA GLY A 137 8.07 -16.25 -11.59
C GLY A 137 7.25 -17.54 -11.66
N LYS A 138 6.91 -18.17 -10.52
CA LYS A 138 6.00 -19.34 -10.50
C LYS A 138 4.51 -18.98 -10.48
N GLN A 139 4.19 -17.76 -10.04
CA GLN A 139 2.82 -17.27 -9.92
C GLN A 139 2.51 -16.34 -11.09
N SER A 140 1.34 -16.51 -11.72
CA SER A 140 0.86 -15.57 -12.74
C SER A 140 0.41 -14.25 -12.09
N PHE A 141 0.36 -13.16 -12.85
CA PHE A 141 -0.14 -11.88 -12.33
C PHE A 141 -1.58 -11.98 -11.80
N ALA A 142 -2.42 -12.82 -12.44
CA ALA A 142 -3.79 -13.04 -12.01
C ALA A 142 -3.89 -13.89 -10.74
N ASP A 143 -3.01 -14.87 -10.57
CA ASP A 143 -2.95 -15.67 -9.34
C ASP A 143 -2.44 -14.84 -8.16
N GLU A 144 -1.43 -14.00 -8.38
CA GLU A 144 -0.97 -13.05 -7.36
C GLU A 144 -2.11 -12.10 -6.95
N ALA A 145 -2.84 -11.54 -7.93
CA ALA A 145 -3.97 -10.65 -7.68
C ALA A 145 -5.03 -11.30 -6.76
N ARG A 146 -5.34 -12.56 -7.03
CA ARG A 146 -6.34 -13.33 -6.29
C ARG A 146 -5.85 -13.79 -4.92
N GLU A 147 -4.64 -14.34 -4.83
CA GLU A 147 -4.15 -15.02 -3.61
C GLU A 147 -3.59 -14.03 -2.59
N VAL A 148 -2.89 -12.99 -3.05
CA VAL A 148 -2.28 -12.00 -2.15
C VAL A 148 -3.25 -10.86 -1.83
N TYR A 149 -4.08 -10.44 -2.79
CA TYR A 149 -4.95 -9.26 -2.60
C TYR A 149 -6.45 -9.57 -2.56
N GLY A 150 -6.86 -10.79 -2.91
CA GLY A 150 -8.28 -11.14 -3.00
C GLY A 150 -9.00 -10.38 -4.12
N VAL A 151 -8.32 -10.03 -5.21
CA VAL A 151 -8.86 -9.26 -6.33
C VAL A 151 -8.98 -10.14 -7.57
N GLN A 152 -10.19 -10.22 -8.12
CA GLN A 152 -10.39 -10.79 -9.45
C GLN A 152 -10.15 -9.73 -10.53
N LEU A 153 -9.31 -10.05 -11.54
CA LEU A 153 -9.09 -9.12 -12.65
C LEU A 153 -10.36 -8.99 -13.51
N PRO A 154 -10.82 -7.76 -13.79
CA PRO A 154 -12.01 -7.56 -14.61
C PRO A 154 -11.72 -7.87 -16.08
N ALA A 155 -12.78 -8.18 -16.83
CA ALA A 155 -12.70 -8.22 -18.28
C ALA A 155 -12.47 -6.81 -18.84
N THR A 156 -11.67 -6.72 -19.91
CA THR A 156 -11.39 -5.46 -20.60
C THR A 156 -12.56 -5.06 -21.50
N ASP A 157 -13.13 -3.86 -21.31
CA ASP A 157 -14.12 -3.28 -22.23
C ASP A 157 -13.42 -2.44 -23.31
N ALA A 158 -12.97 -3.12 -24.36
CA ALA A 158 -12.29 -2.47 -25.49
C ALA A 158 -13.17 -1.42 -26.20
N ALA A 159 -14.50 -1.60 -26.21
CA ALA A 159 -15.41 -0.68 -26.87
C ALA A 159 -15.53 0.65 -26.09
N ALA A 160 -15.60 0.57 -24.76
CA ALA A 160 -15.56 1.76 -23.89
C ALA A 160 -14.24 2.54 -24.06
N MET A 161 -13.11 1.84 -24.11
CA MET A 161 -11.79 2.46 -24.31
C MET A 161 -11.69 3.16 -25.67
N GLN A 162 -12.14 2.51 -26.74
CA GLN A 162 -12.17 3.11 -28.08
C GLN A 162 -13.07 4.37 -28.12
N LYS A 163 -14.22 4.34 -27.45
CA LYS A 163 -15.11 5.48 -27.33
C LYS A 163 -14.45 6.64 -26.57
N ALA A 164 -13.74 6.37 -25.48
CA ALA A 164 -13.02 7.38 -24.71
C ALA A 164 -11.87 8.00 -25.52
N ALA A 165 -11.10 7.18 -26.24
CA ALA A 165 -10.03 7.64 -27.12
C ALA A 165 -10.57 8.53 -28.25
N ALA A 166 -11.66 8.13 -28.91
CA ALA A 166 -12.29 8.92 -29.97
C ALA A 166 -12.84 10.26 -29.44
N ALA A 167 -13.41 10.29 -28.23
CA ALA A 167 -13.86 11.52 -27.59
C ALA A 167 -12.69 12.46 -27.26
N LEU A 168 -11.54 11.93 -26.79
CA LEU A 168 -10.33 12.73 -26.59
C LEU A 168 -9.77 13.28 -27.90
N ASP A 169 -9.76 12.46 -28.95
CA ASP A 169 -9.28 12.85 -30.28
C ASP A 169 -10.06 14.05 -30.82
N ALA A 170 -11.40 14.02 -30.70
CA ALA A 170 -12.28 15.13 -31.07
C ALA A 170 -12.12 16.37 -30.18
N LEU A 171 -11.91 16.18 -28.86
CA LEU A 171 -11.80 17.26 -27.89
C LEU A 171 -10.47 18.03 -27.98
N LEU A 172 -9.42 17.34 -28.44
CA LEU A 172 -8.06 17.86 -28.61
C LEU A 172 -7.64 17.74 -30.09
N PRO A 173 -8.24 18.54 -30.99
CA PRO A 173 -7.87 18.51 -32.40
C PRO A 173 -6.47 19.10 -32.61
N GLY A 174 -5.74 18.59 -33.60
CA GLY A 174 -4.42 19.09 -33.96
C GLY A 174 -3.55 18.01 -34.61
N PRO A 175 -2.35 18.39 -35.09
CA PRO A 175 -1.38 17.45 -35.63
C PRO A 175 -0.75 16.59 -34.51
N GLY A 176 -0.11 15.48 -34.89
CA GLY A 176 0.57 14.57 -33.96
C GLY A 176 -0.31 13.44 -33.42
N SER A 177 0.27 12.56 -32.61
CA SER A 177 -0.45 11.46 -31.96
C SER A 177 -1.35 11.96 -30.83
N LEU A 178 -2.39 11.19 -30.47
CA LEU A 178 -3.28 11.53 -29.36
C LEU A 178 -2.50 11.76 -28.05
N VAL A 179 -1.49 10.92 -27.78
CA VAL A 179 -0.61 11.03 -26.61
C VAL A 179 0.05 12.40 -26.56
N GLN A 180 0.69 12.83 -27.66
CA GLN A 180 1.37 14.13 -27.73
C GLN A 180 0.40 15.28 -27.48
N ARG A 181 -0.79 15.22 -28.08
CA ARG A 181 -1.79 16.29 -27.89
C ARG A 181 -2.34 16.35 -26.47
N VAL A 182 -2.46 15.21 -25.79
CA VAL A 182 -2.84 15.15 -24.37
C VAL A 182 -1.72 15.71 -23.49
N GLU A 183 -0.46 15.30 -23.71
CA GLU A 183 0.71 15.82 -22.99
C GLU A 183 0.84 17.35 -23.17
N ASP A 184 0.76 17.84 -24.41
CA ASP A 184 0.83 19.26 -24.73
C ASP A 184 -0.32 20.05 -24.08
N TYR A 185 -1.54 19.49 -24.09
CA TYR A 185 -2.68 20.10 -23.43
C TYR A 185 -2.48 20.18 -21.91
N GLN A 186 -2.04 19.10 -21.27
CA GLN A 186 -1.80 19.04 -19.83
C GLN A 186 -0.69 20.01 -19.42
N ASN A 187 0.38 20.14 -20.21
CA ASN A 187 1.51 21.02 -19.95
C ASN A 187 1.12 22.52 -19.86
N ARG A 188 0.00 22.92 -20.47
CA ARG A 188 -0.56 24.28 -20.32
C ARG A 188 -1.09 24.58 -18.92
N PHE A 189 -1.35 23.55 -18.11
CA PHE A 189 -1.93 23.63 -16.78
C PHE A 189 -0.97 23.18 -15.68
N VAL A 190 0.35 23.31 -15.92
CA VAL A 190 1.36 23.16 -14.87
C VAL A 190 1.27 24.35 -13.91
N VAL A 191 0.92 24.07 -12.66
CA VAL A 191 0.78 25.08 -11.61
C VAL A 191 2.16 25.71 -11.36
N PRO A 192 2.29 27.04 -11.38
CA PRO A 192 3.55 27.72 -11.07
C PRO A 192 4.09 27.29 -9.70
N THR A 193 5.39 27.01 -9.60
CA THR A 193 6.03 26.47 -8.38
C THR A 193 5.66 27.25 -7.12
N ALA A 194 5.63 28.59 -7.18
CA ALA A 194 5.28 29.47 -6.06
C ALA A 194 3.83 29.33 -5.58
N ARG A 195 2.94 28.71 -6.37
CA ARG A 195 1.50 28.56 -6.08
C ARG A 195 1.13 27.14 -5.67
N ARG A 196 1.99 26.14 -5.90
CA ARG A 196 1.66 24.70 -5.70
C ARG A 196 1.26 24.37 -4.26
N LYS A 197 2.00 24.89 -3.28
CA LYS A 197 1.68 24.67 -1.86
C LYS A 197 0.29 25.21 -1.50
N ALA A 198 0.02 26.45 -1.88
CA ALA A 198 -1.28 27.09 -1.62
C ALA A 198 -2.45 26.35 -2.31
N VAL A 199 -2.26 25.90 -3.56
CA VAL A 199 -3.25 25.09 -4.28
C VAL A 199 -3.53 23.78 -3.55
N PHE A 200 -2.48 23.06 -3.15
CA PHE A 200 -2.61 21.81 -2.41
C PHE A 200 -3.28 22.01 -1.04
N GLU A 201 -2.84 22.99 -0.26
CA GLU A 201 -3.39 23.29 1.07
C GLU A 201 -4.87 23.69 0.98
N ARG A 202 -5.27 24.44 -0.06
CA ARG A 202 -6.68 24.78 -0.29
C ARG A 202 -7.51 23.55 -0.65
N ALA A 203 -6.97 22.64 -1.45
CA ALA A 203 -7.62 21.37 -1.77
C ALA A 203 -7.77 20.49 -0.51
N LEU A 204 -6.69 20.35 0.28
CA LEU A 204 -6.69 19.60 1.54
C LEU A 204 -7.74 20.13 2.53
N ALA A 205 -7.86 21.45 2.67
CA ALA A 205 -8.87 22.06 3.53
C ALA A 205 -10.30 21.75 3.07
N GLU A 206 -10.55 21.70 1.75
CA GLU A 206 -11.85 21.35 1.20
C GLU A 206 -12.17 19.86 1.40
N CYS A 207 -11.21 18.99 1.08
CA CYS A 207 -11.27 17.54 1.34
C CYS A 207 -11.66 17.28 2.81
N ARG A 208 -10.96 17.94 3.76
CA ARG A 208 -11.25 17.85 5.19
C ARG A 208 -12.66 18.36 5.54
N THR A 209 -13.06 19.52 5.02
CA THR A 209 -14.39 20.11 5.29
C THR A 209 -15.50 19.16 4.87
N ARG A 210 -15.37 18.57 3.68
CA ARG A 210 -16.34 17.62 3.13
C ARG A 210 -16.37 16.33 3.94
N THR A 211 -15.22 15.78 4.32
CA THR A 211 -15.17 14.60 5.19
C THR A 211 -15.81 14.86 6.56
N LEU A 212 -15.51 15.98 7.21
CA LEU A 212 -16.05 16.30 8.54
C LEU A 212 -17.57 16.56 8.54
N ALA A 213 -18.17 16.84 7.38
CA ALA A 213 -19.63 16.91 7.25
C ALA A 213 -20.30 15.53 7.41
N HIS A 214 -19.57 14.44 7.23
CA HIS A 214 -20.09 13.08 7.21
C HIS A 214 -19.45 12.16 8.27
N TRP A 215 -18.16 12.32 8.54
CA TRP A 215 -17.40 11.48 9.46
C TRP A 215 -16.99 12.27 10.70
N ARG A 216 -17.20 11.67 11.86
CA ARG A 216 -16.69 12.19 13.13
C ARG A 216 -15.27 11.68 13.33
N LEU A 217 -14.29 12.57 13.26
CA LEU A 217 -12.90 12.25 13.58
C LEU A 217 -12.60 12.60 15.05
N PRO A 218 -11.66 11.89 15.70
CA PRO A 218 -11.20 12.24 17.05
C PRO A 218 -10.69 13.68 17.11
N ALA A 219 -11.00 14.42 18.17
CA ALA A 219 -10.60 15.83 18.28
C ALA A 219 -9.07 16.03 18.27
N GLN A 220 -8.32 14.98 18.61
CA GLN A 220 -6.87 14.92 18.64
C GLN A 220 -6.23 14.42 17.33
N GLU A 221 -7.00 14.10 16.28
CA GLU A 221 -6.36 13.68 15.02
C GLU A 221 -5.49 14.79 14.45
N ARG A 222 -4.36 14.39 13.87
CA ARG A 222 -3.38 15.34 13.34
C ARG A 222 -2.69 14.79 12.10
N LEU A 223 -2.82 15.52 11.01
CA LEU A 223 -1.99 15.35 9.83
C LEU A 223 -0.88 16.40 9.79
N THR A 224 0.38 15.96 9.78
CA THR A 224 1.54 16.82 9.56
C THR A 224 1.95 16.73 8.10
N VAL A 225 1.90 17.86 7.38
CA VAL A 225 2.34 17.93 5.98
C VAL A 225 3.80 18.40 5.92
N GLU A 226 4.66 17.57 5.35
CA GLU A 226 6.09 17.82 5.19
C GLU A 226 6.44 18.02 3.71
N TRP A 227 6.79 19.25 3.32
CA TRP A 227 7.23 19.55 1.97
C TRP A 227 8.71 19.18 1.79
N THR A 228 9.01 18.20 0.94
CA THR A 228 10.37 17.64 0.78
C THR A 228 10.60 17.12 -0.64
N ASP A 229 11.83 17.23 -1.15
CA ASP A 229 12.27 16.64 -2.42
C ASP A 229 12.82 15.21 -2.27
N LYS A 230 12.84 14.68 -1.04
CA LYS A 230 13.35 13.35 -0.70
C LYS A 230 12.40 12.21 -1.06
N VAL A 231 11.18 12.53 -1.50
CA VAL A 231 10.22 11.55 -1.98
C VAL A 231 9.91 11.88 -3.44
N ASP A 232 9.75 10.86 -4.27
CA ASP A 232 9.45 11.05 -5.69
C ASP A 232 7.94 11.26 -5.91
N ALA A 233 7.11 10.77 -4.99
CA ALA A 233 5.67 10.97 -4.94
C ALA A 233 5.20 11.31 -3.52
N ALA A 234 3.94 11.71 -3.37
CA ALA A 234 3.36 11.89 -2.04
C ALA A 234 3.43 10.57 -1.26
N TRP A 235 3.77 10.66 0.02
CA TRP A 235 3.96 9.51 0.89
C TRP A 235 3.30 9.77 2.24
N HIS A 236 2.23 9.04 2.52
CA HIS A 236 1.60 8.98 3.83
C HIS A 236 2.20 7.89 4.70
N ARG A 237 2.37 8.18 5.99
CA ARG A 237 2.59 7.19 7.04
C ARG A 237 1.65 7.47 8.21
N TYR A 238 0.96 6.44 8.67
CA TYR A 238 0.24 6.49 9.94
C TYR A 238 1.20 6.25 11.11
N ASP A 239 1.29 7.21 12.03
CA ASP A 239 2.22 7.18 13.16
C ASP A 239 1.58 6.61 14.44
N GLY A 240 0.32 6.17 14.37
CA GLY A 240 -0.48 5.80 15.53
C GLY A 240 -1.08 7.00 16.26
N ASN A 241 -1.96 6.73 17.22
CA ASN A 241 -2.58 7.77 18.07
C ASN A 241 -3.27 8.89 17.27
N TYR A 242 -3.92 8.54 16.15
CA TYR A 242 -4.61 9.47 15.26
C TYR A 242 -3.68 10.46 14.55
N HIS A 243 -2.38 10.20 14.54
CA HIS A 243 -1.40 11.06 13.91
C HIS A 243 -0.89 10.44 12.60
N SER A 244 -0.61 11.30 11.62
CA SER A 244 0.06 10.88 10.39
C SER A 244 1.02 11.94 9.90
N THR A 245 2.00 11.49 9.13
CA THR A 245 2.93 12.33 8.40
C THR A 245 2.67 12.14 6.90
N LEU A 246 2.48 13.24 6.18
CA LEU A 246 2.33 13.27 4.73
C LEU A 246 3.50 14.05 4.13
N GLN A 247 4.44 13.32 3.53
CA GLN A 247 5.56 13.91 2.79
C GLN A 247 5.13 14.20 1.35
N ILE A 248 5.41 15.41 0.86
CA ILE A 248 5.00 15.83 -0.48
C ILE A 248 6.15 16.50 -1.19
N ASN A 249 6.46 15.98 -2.38
CA ASN A 249 7.29 16.66 -3.35
C ASN A 249 6.46 17.68 -4.14
N PRO A 250 6.77 18.98 -4.08
CA PRO A 250 6.06 19.99 -4.86
C PRO A 250 6.12 19.76 -6.38
N GLN A 251 7.09 18.98 -6.88
CA GLN A 251 7.15 18.60 -8.31
C GLN A 251 6.16 17.48 -8.66
N ALA A 252 5.82 16.60 -7.72
CA ALA A 252 4.86 15.52 -7.94
C ALA A 252 3.39 16.02 -8.01
N VAL A 253 3.07 17.14 -7.35
CA VAL A 253 1.74 17.77 -7.35
C VAL A 253 1.64 18.99 -8.28
N ALA A 254 2.26 18.89 -9.46
CA ALA A 254 2.39 20.01 -10.39
C ALA A 254 1.09 20.40 -11.13
N PHE A 255 0.03 19.60 -11.07
CA PHE A 255 -1.23 19.85 -11.76
C PHE A 255 -2.39 20.06 -10.76
N ILE A 256 -3.43 20.82 -11.16
CA ILE A 256 -4.62 21.04 -10.31
C ILE A 256 -5.30 19.72 -9.95
N GLY A 257 -5.46 18.82 -10.94
CA GLY A 257 -6.05 17.50 -10.71
C GLY A 257 -5.25 16.70 -9.69
N SER A 258 -3.93 16.56 -9.89
CA SER A 258 -3.09 15.79 -8.96
C SER A 258 -3.01 16.42 -7.57
N ALA A 259 -2.99 17.75 -7.46
CA ALA A 259 -3.03 18.41 -6.15
C ALA A 259 -4.33 18.09 -5.39
N LEU A 260 -5.48 18.06 -6.06
CA LEU A 260 -6.76 17.70 -5.46
C LEU A 260 -6.83 16.21 -5.10
N ASP A 261 -6.45 15.35 -6.04
CA ASP A 261 -6.52 13.90 -5.90
C ASP A 261 -5.63 13.44 -4.74
N VAL A 262 -4.35 13.86 -4.72
CA VAL A 262 -3.39 13.54 -3.65
C VAL A 262 -3.88 14.07 -2.31
N ALA A 263 -4.40 15.30 -2.25
CA ALA A 263 -4.86 15.90 -1.00
C ALA A 263 -6.01 15.08 -0.37
N CYS A 264 -6.95 14.61 -1.18
CA CYS A 264 -8.05 13.79 -0.67
C CYS A 264 -7.61 12.34 -0.38
N HIS A 265 -6.81 11.75 -1.27
CA HIS A 265 -6.34 10.37 -1.21
C HIS A 265 -5.45 10.10 -0.01
N GLU A 266 -4.49 10.97 0.25
CA GLU A 266 -3.54 10.78 1.36
C GLU A 266 -4.13 11.24 2.71
N ALA A 267 -5.11 12.16 2.67
CA ALA A 267 -5.67 12.76 3.87
C ALA A 267 -7.15 12.42 4.11
N TYR A 268 -8.08 13.20 3.55
CA TYR A 268 -9.50 13.16 3.89
C TYR A 268 -10.36 12.98 2.62
N PRO A 269 -11.25 11.99 2.53
CA PRO A 269 -11.49 10.88 3.46
C PRO A 269 -10.53 9.70 3.25
N GLY A 270 -9.38 9.94 2.64
CA GLY A 270 -8.37 8.93 2.34
C GLY A 270 -7.60 8.42 3.57
N HIS A 271 -6.32 8.06 3.35
CA HIS A 271 -5.54 7.25 4.29
C HIS A 271 -5.57 7.76 5.74
N HIS A 272 -5.26 9.04 5.97
CA HIS A 272 -5.28 9.60 7.33
C HIS A 272 -6.65 9.47 8.02
N ALA A 273 -7.75 9.81 7.32
CA ALA A 273 -9.08 9.68 7.88
C ALA A 273 -9.46 8.22 8.13
N GLN A 274 -9.12 7.30 7.21
CA GLN A 274 -9.40 5.87 7.36
C GLN A 274 -8.73 5.29 8.60
N PHE A 275 -7.42 5.50 8.78
CA PHE A 275 -6.72 5.02 9.97
C PHE A 275 -7.22 5.67 11.26
N SER A 276 -7.52 6.97 11.22
CA SER A 276 -8.01 7.71 12.39
C SER A 276 -9.35 7.17 12.88
N VAL A 277 -10.26 6.86 11.95
CA VAL A 277 -11.56 6.29 12.32
C VAL A 277 -11.43 4.82 12.72
N MET A 278 -10.62 4.02 12.01
CA MET A 278 -10.33 2.63 12.39
C MET A 278 -9.84 2.52 13.84
N GLN A 279 -8.88 3.37 14.25
CA GLN A 279 -8.41 3.40 15.63
C GLN A 279 -9.46 3.94 16.62
N ALA A 280 -10.35 4.84 16.18
CA ALA A 280 -11.39 5.40 17.03
C ALA A 280 -12.47 4.35 17.34
N ASP A 281 -12.88 3.58 16.34
CA ASP A 281 -13.91 2.56 16.46
C ASP A 281 -13.49 1.37 17.31
N ALA A 282 -12.18 1.10 17.38
CA ALA A 282 -11.63 0.09 18.28
C ALA A 282 -11.89 0.42 19.77
N GLY A 283 -12.20 1.68 20.09
CA GLY A 283 -12.61 2.12 21.40
C GLY A 283 -11.52 1.96 22.47
N ALA A 284 -11.94 1.82 23.73
CA ALA A 284 -11.03 1.81 24.88
C ALA A 284 -10.07 0.60 24.91
N GLN A 285 -10.41 -0.50 24.23
CA GLN A 285 -9.56 -1.68 24.14
C GLN A 285 -8.42 -1.50 23.13
N GLY A 286 -8.54 -0.52 22.23
CA GLY A 286 -7.60 -0.33 21.14
C GLY A 286 -7.69 -1.43 20.08
N LEU A 287 -6.85 -1.30 19.06
CA LEU A 287 -6.78 -2.25 17.96
C LEU A 287 -6.16 -3.57 18.42
N PRO A 288 -6.59 -4.73 17.88
CA PRO A 288 -5.80 -5.96 17.92
C PRO A 288 -4.36 -5.70 17.47
N VAL A 289 -3.38 -6.38 18.07
CA VAL A 289 -1.97 -6.12 17.79
C VAL A 289 -1.60 -6.41 16.34
N GLU A 290 -2.23 -7.43 15.75
CA GLU A 290 -2.12 -7.79 14.34
C GLU A 290 -2.66 -6.72 13.37
N ASP A 291 -3.58 -5.86 13.83
CA ASP A 291 -4.10 -4.74 13.03
C ASP A 291 -3.25 -3.46 13.17
N GLN A 292 -2.16 -3.51 13.94
CA GLN A 292 -1.20 -2.41 14.13
C GLN A 292 0.05 -2.54 13.25
N VAL A 293 0.11 -3.60 12.43
CA VAL A 293 1.09 -3.77 11.35
C VAL A 293 0.39 -3.65 9.99
N VAL A 294 0.90 -2.77 9.13
CA VAL A 294 0.35 -2.50 7.80
C VAL A 294 1.30 -3.12 6.78
N LEU A 295 0.94 -4.31 6.30
CA LEU A 295 1.62 -4.91 5.15
C LEU A 295 1.22 -4.19 3.87
N LEU A 296 2.20 -3.71 3.10
CA LEU A 296 1.98 -3.04 1.82
C LEU A 296 1.22 -3.96 0.87
N ARG A 297 1.77 -5.14 0.62
CA ARG A 297 1.15 -6.15 -0.23
C ARG A 297 0.21 -7.05 0.57
N SER A 298 -1.02 -6.56 0.79
CA SER A 298 -2.07 -7.29 1.50
C SER A 298 -3.48 -6.92 1.00
N PRO A 299 -4.51 -7.75 1.26
CA PRO A 299 -5.89 -7.44 0.86
C PRO A 299 -6.40 -6.17 1.54
N ALA A 300 -6.03 -5.95 2.80
CA ALA A 300 -6.43 -4.77 3.56
C ALA A 300 -5.84 -3.47 2.98
N SER A 301 -4.58 -3.50 2.54
CA SER A 301 -3.94 -2.33 1.93
C SER A 301 -4.49 -2.03 0.54
N VAL A 302 -4.80 -3.06 -0.26
CA VAL A 302 -5.49 -2.88 -1.55
C VAL A 302 -6.91 -2.32 -1.37
N LEU A 303 -7.65 -2.79 -0.35
CA LEU A 303 -8.96 -2.23 -0.01
C LEU A 303 -8.87 -0.76 0.40
N ARG A 304 -7.93 -0.40 1.29
CA ARG A 304 -7.71 1.00 1.72
C ARG A 304 -7.31 1.90 0.55
N GLU A 305 -6.43 1.42 -0.32
CA GLU A 305 -6.02 2.15 -1.53
C GLU A 305 -7.21 2.39 -2.48
N GLY A 306 -8.04 1.37 -2.71
CA GLY A 306 -9.28 1.52 -3.47
C GLY A 306 -10.27 2.48 -2.81
N ALA A 307 -10.38 2.45 -1.47
CA ALA A 307 -11.26 3.33 -0.70
C ALA A 307 -10.76 4.77 -0.66
N ALA A 308 -9.45 5.00 -0.63
CA ALA A 308 -8.85 6.32 -0.70
C ALA A 308 -9.11 6.95 -2.07
N ASN A 309 -8.90 6.19 -3.15
CA ASN A 309 -9.22 6.60 -4.51
C ASN A 309 -10.73 6.88 -4.69
N TYR A 310 -11.60 5.99 -4.22
CA TYR A 310 -13.06 6.22 -4.25
C TYR A 310 -13.47 7.42 -3.40
N GLY A 311 -12.78 7.64 -2.28
CA GLY A 311 -12.96 8.78 -1.38
C GLY A 311 -12.82 10.12 -2.09
N VAL A 312 -11.95 10.22 -3.10
CA VAL A 312 -11.82 11.41 -3.96
C VAL A 312 -13.10 11.67 -4.74
N ASP A 313 -13.67 10.64 -5.41
CA ASP A 313 -14.93 10.76 -6.15
C ASP A 313 -16.12 11.06 -5.24
N LEU A 314 -16.10 10.49 -4.03
CA LEU A 314 -17.15 10.70 -3.04
C LEU A 314 -17.11 12.12 -2.47
N ALA A 315 -15.93 12.63 -2.15
CA ALA A 315 -15.72 14.00 -1.71
C ALA A 315 -16.02 14.99 -2.84
N PHE A 316 -15.62 14.68 -4.08
CA PHE A 316 -15.80 15.55 -5.24
C PHE A 316 -16.54 14.83 -6.37
N PRO A 317 -17.88 14.72 -6.26
CA PRO A 317 -18.72 14.37 -7.40
C PRO A 317 -18.43 15.30 -8.59
N LEU A 318 -18.67 14.82 -9.81
CA LEU A 318 -18.19 15.49 -11.03
C LEU A 318 -18.51 17.00 -11.11
N ASP A 319 -19.73 17.39 -10.77
CA ASP A 319 -20.16 18.79 -10.84
C ASP A 319 -19.53 19.65 -9.74
N ASP A 320 -19.40 19.12 -8.53
CA ASP A 320 -18.68 19.75 -7.42
C ASP A 320 -17.19 19.92 -7.73
N ARG A 321 -16.56 18.88 -8.30
CA ARG A 321 -15.17 18.92 -8.75
C ARG A 321 -14.98 20.04 -9.77
N ARG A 322 -15.86 20.11 -10.78
CA ARG A 322 -15.83 21.14 -11.82
C ARG A 322 -16.00 22.54 -11.24
N ALA A 323 -16.97 22.73 -10.35
CA ALA A 323 -17.22 24.02 -9.69
C ALA A 323 -16.01 24.43 -8.83
N PHE A 324 -15.50 23.53 -7.98
CA PHE A 324 -14.36 23.82 -7.12
C PHE A 324 -13.08 24.13 -7.91
N GLN A 325 -12.81 23.36 -8.96
CA GLN A 325 -11.69 23.65 -9.85
C GLN A 325 -11.85 25.01 -10.52
N ARG A 326 -13.01 25.29 -11.13
CA ARG A 326 -13.29 26.56 -11.83
C ARG A 326 -13.21 27.77 -10.90
N ASP A 327 -13.89 27.72 -9.76
CA ASP A 327 -14.14 28.89 -8.93
C ASP A 327 -13.02 29.13 -7.90
N VAL A 328 -12.24 28.10 -7.57
CA VAL A 328 -11.22 28.17 -6.52
C VAL A 328 -9.83 27.83 -7.05
N LEU A 329 -9.60 26.61 -7.55
CA LEU A 329 -8.24 26.16 -7.83
C LEU A 329 -7.63 26.83 -9.07
N PHE A 330 -8.42 27.08 -10.12
CA PHE A 330 -7.95 27.76 -11.33
C PHE A 330 -7.49 29.19 -11.05
N PRO A 331 -8.31 30.07 -10.41
CA PRO A 331 -7.86 31.40 -10.01
C PRO A 331 -6.61 31.37 -9.13
N LEU A 332 -6.57 30.46 -8.16
CA LEU A 332 -5.45 30.31 -7.24
C LEU A 332 -4.16 29.91 -7.98
N ALA A 333 -4.25 28.98 -8.93
CA ALA A 333 -3.14 28.57 -9.79
C ALA A 333 -2.76 29.62 -10.85
N GLY A 334 -3.64 30.59 -11.13
CA GLY A 334 -3.42 31.63 -12.14
C GLY A 334 -3.89 31.24 -13.55
N PHE A 335 -4.77 30.27 -13.65
CA PHE A 335 -5.38 29.84 -14.91
C PHE A 335 -6.72 30.52 -15.14
N ASN A 336 -7.14 30.59 -16.41
CA ASN A 336 -8.44 31.11 -16.79
C ASN A 336 -9.55 30.11 -16.38
N PRO A 337 -10.49 30.47 -15.49
CA PRO A 337 -11.60 29.60 -15.09
C PRO A 337 -12.43 29.03 -16.25
N ALA A 338 -12.51 29.74 -17.38
CA ALA A 338 -13.23 29.28 -18.57
C ALA A 338 -12.69 27.94 -19.14
N GLU A 339 -11.42 27.61 -18.89
CA GLU A 339 -10.81 26.36 -19.35
C GLU A 339 -11.14 25.15 -18.44
N ALA A 340 -11.69 25.39 -17.24
CA ALA A 340 -11.88 24.34 -16.22
C ALA A 340 -12.81 23.21 -16.67
N ALA A 341 -13.87 23.52 -17.40
CA ALA A 341 -14.80 22.51 -17.92
C ALA A 341 -14.10 21.55 -18.91
N LYS A 342 -13.31 22.10 -19.84
CA LYS A 342 -12.53 21.31 -20.80
C LYS A 342 -11.45 20.49 -20.09
N TYR A 343 -10.75 21.08 -19.13
CA TYR A 343 -9.75 20.40 -18.31
C TYR A 343 -10.31 19.19 -17.58
N ALA A 344 -11.46 19.36 -16.91
CA ALA A 344 -12.13 18.27 -16.19
C ALA A 344 -12.57 17.15 -17.14
N GLU A 345 -13.03 17.48 -18.35
CA GLU A 345 -13.45 16.49 -19.34
C GLU A 345 -12.28 15.70 -19.94
N VAL A 346 -11.16 16.37 -20.26
CA VAL A 346 -9.93 15.69 -20.68
C VAL A 346 -9.45 14.73 -19.59
N HIS A 347 -9.40 15.18 -18.34
CA HIS A 347 -9.00 14.34 -17.21
C HIS A 347 -9.95 13.13 -17.04
N ARG A 348 -11.27 13.33 -17.14
CA ARG A 348 -12.25 12.24 -17.07
C ARG A 348 -11.99 11.16 -18.13
N LEU A 349 -11.78 11.57 -19.38
CA LEU A 349 -11.57 10.63 -20.48
C LEU A 349 -10.20 9.93 -20.42
N VAL A 350 -9.14 10.62 -19.98
CA VAL A 350 -7.83 9.98 -19.73
C VAL A 350 -7.97 8.90 -18.66
N ASN A 351 -8.72 9.18 -17.59
CA ASN A 351 -8.96 8.20 -16.54
C ASN A 351 -9.77 6.97 -17.04
N GLU A 352 -10.64 7.12 -18.04
CA GLU A 352 -11.37 5.98 -18.64
C GLU A 352 -10.45 5.05 -19.44
N LEU A 353 -9.33 5.55 -19.94
CA LEU A 353 -8.33 4.74 -20.65
C LEU A 353 -7.41 3.97 -19.69
N SER A 354 -7.39 4.32 -18.40
CA SER A 354 -6.47 3.73 -17.41
C SER A 354 -6.71 2.23 -17.17
N LEU A 355 -7.93 1.72 -17.37
CA LEU A 355 -8.22 0.28 -17.25
C LEU A 355 -7.51 -0.56 -18.32
N SER A 356 -7.05 0.06 -19.42
CA SER A 356 -6.22 -0.61 -20.43
C SER A 356 -4.85 -1.01 -19.89
N VAL A 357 -4.43 -0.44 -18.76
CA VAL A 357 -3.15 -0.76 -18.12
C VAL A 357 -3.12 -2.20 -17.62
N VAL A 358 -4.20 -2.68 -16.98
CA VAL A 358 -4.24 -4.00 -16.34
C VAL A 358 -3.88 -5.16 -17.28
N PRO A 359 -4.49 -5.31 -18.48
CA PRO A 359 -4.11 -6.38 -19.39
C PRO A 359 -2.66 -6.24 -19.90
N ILE A 360 -2.16 -5.01 -20.09
CA ILE A 360 -0.77 -4.78 -20.52
C ILE A 360 0.22 -5.20 -19.44
N LEU A 361 -0.04 -4.83 -18.18
CA LEU A 361 0.80 -5.22 -17.03
C LEU A 361 0.77 -6.72 -16.78
N ARG A 362 -0.40 -7.34 -16.88
CA ARG A 362 -0.55 -8.79 -16.80
C ARG A 362 0.31 -9.47 -17.86
N ASP A 363 0.16 -9.09 -19.12
CA ASP A 363 0.87 -9.73 -20.23
C ASP A 363 2.38 -9.45 -20.16
N TYR A 364 2.80 -8.31 -19.64
CA TYR A 364 4.20 -8.03 -19.32
C TYR A 364 4.74 -8.97 -18.23
N ARG A 365 4.06 -9.05 -17.09
CA ARG A 365 4.49 -9.86 -15.93
C ARG A 365 4.45 -11.36 -16.18
N ASP A 366 3.51 -11.81 -17.02
CA ASP A 366 3.42 -13.20 -17.47
C ASP A 366 4.45 -13.54 -18.60
N GLY A 367 5.30 -12.59 -19.00
CA GLY A 367 6.33 -12.80 -20.03
C GLY A 367 5.80 -12.87 -21.47
N LYS A 368 4.53 -12.48 -21.70
CA LYS A 368 3.90 -12.43 -23.04
C LYS A 368 4.27 -11.17 -23.81
N LEU A 369 4.61 -10.09 -23.10
CA LEU A 369 5.13 -8.84 -23.67
C LEU A 369 6.55 -8.55 -23.16
N SER A 370 7.43 -8.11 -24.05
CA SER A 370 8.71 -7.53 -23.63
C SER A 370 8.50 -6.16 -22.99
N ALA A 371 9.44 -5.71 -22.14
CA ALA A 371 9.39 -4.39 -21.51
C ALA A 371 9.21 -3.25 -22.54
N GLY A 372 9.89 -3.33 -23.69
CA GLY A 372 9.76 -2.34 -24.76
C GLY A 372 8.36 -2.30 -25.38
N MET A 373 7.75 -3.46 -25.64
CA MET A 373 6.39 -3.53 -26.19
C MET A 373 5.34 -3.12 -25.16
N ALA A 374 5.51 -3.53 -23.90
CA ALA A 374 4.64 -3.09 -22.81
C ALA A 374 4.71 -1.57 -22.64
N ALA A 375 5.90 -0.98 -22.61
CA ALA A 375 6.08 0.47 -22.51
C ALA A 375 5.42 1.22 -23.68
N TYR A 376 5.56 0.70 -24.91
CA TYR A 376 4.91 1.27 -26.08
C TYR A 376 3.37 1.22 -25.97
N GLN A 377 2.80 0.09 -25.56
CA GLN A 377 1.35 -0.05 -25.39
C GLN A 377 0.82 0.82 -24.24
N LEU A 378 1.51 0.87 -23.10
CA LEU A 378 1.16 1.75 -21.99
C LEU A 378 1.11 3.22 -22.42
N ARG A 379 2.09 3.67 -23.22
CA ARG A 379 2.11 5.04 -23.74
C ARG A 379 0.98 5.29 -24.72
N THR A 380 0.77 4.40 -25.68
CA THR A 380 -0.11 4.66 -26.84
C THR A 380 -1.58 4.31 -26.62
N GLN A 381 -1.88 3.31 -25.79
CA GLN A 381 -3.23 2.82 -25.53
C GLN A 381 -3.78 3.34 -24.20
N ALA A 382 -2.93 3.40 -23.17
CA ALA A 382 -3.33 3.83 -21.82
C ALA A 382 -2.92 5.26 -21.47
N LEU A 383 -2.25 5.97 -22.38
CA LEU A 383 -1.76 7.34 -22.20
C LEU A 383 -0.87 7.53 -20.95
N ILE A 384 -0.12 6.50 -20.56
CA ILE A 384 0.79 6.57 -19.41
C ILE A 384 2.01 7.44 -19.77
N PRO A 385 2.25 8.56 -19.06
CA PRO A 385 3.34 9.48 -19.39
C PRO A 385 4.73 8.86 -19.17
N SER A 386 4.86 8.04 -18.12
CA SER A 386 6.12 7.41 -17.70
C SER A 386 5.98 5.89 -17.63
N PRO A 387 5.88 5.19 -18.77
CA PRO A 387 5.68 3.74 -18.79
C PRO A 387 6.76 2.97 -18.04
N GLN A 388 8.02 3.41 -18.12
CA GLN A 388 9.15 2.73 -17.47
C GLN A 388 9.03 2.75 -15.95
N ALA A 389 8.59 3.86 -15.37
CA ALA A 389 8.37 3.97 -13.92
C ALA A 389 7.27 3.00 -13.47
N LEU A 390 6.19 2.89 -14.25
CA LEU A 390 5.12 1.94 -13.96
C LEU A 390 5.58 0.48 -14.10
N LEU A 391 6.38 0.15 -15.13
CA LEU A 391 6.93 -1.19 -15.28
C LEU A 391 7.88 -1.53 -14.12
N GLY A 392 8.73 -0.59 -13.68
CA GLY A 392 9.60 -0.77 -12.51
C GLY A 392 8.80 -1.03 -11.23
N PHE A 393 7.74 -0.25 -10.99
CA PHE A 393 6.82 -0.50 -9.87
C PHE A 393 6.21 -1.90 -9.92
N VAL A 394 5.80 -2.34 -11.12
CA VAL A 394 5.17 -3.65 -11.33
C VAL A 394 6.17 -4.80 -11.25
N ASP A 395 7.44 -4.56 -11.58
CA ASP A 395 8.53 -5.52 -11.35
C ASP A 395 8.85 -5.67 -9.86
N GLN A 396 8.73 -4.59 -9.09
CA GLN A 396 8.97 -4.61 -7.64
C GLN A 396 7.78 -5.19 -6.85
N TYR A 397 6.56 -4.77 -7.16
CA TYR A 397 5.37 -5.05 -6.33
C TYR A 397 4.32 -5.94 -7.02
N GLY A 398 4.59 -6.41 -8.24
CA GLY A 398 3.73 -7.35 -8.95
C GLY A 398 2.32 -6.82 -9.17
N ALA A 399 1.33 -7.66 -8.85
CA ALA A 399 -0.08 -7.33 -9.00
C ALA A 399 -0.61 -6.28 -8.01
N TYR A 400 0.21 -5.75 -7.09
CA TYR A 400 -0.22 -4.64 -6.21
C TYR A 400 -0.69 -3.41 -6.98
N ALA A 401 -0.25 -3.22 -8.23
CA ALA A 401 -0.73 -2.18 -9.14
C ALA A 401 -2.26 -2.21 -9.38
N VAL A 402 -2.94 -3.33 -9.11
CA VAL A 402 -4.42 -3.41 -9.18
C VAL A 402 -5.10 -2.58 -8.10
N GLY A 403 -4.43 -2.23 -7.00
CA GLY A 403 -4.96 -1.36 -5.95
C GLY A 403 -5.31 0.04 -6.44
N TYR A 404 -4.50 0.57 -7.35
CA TYR A 404 -4.74 1.88 -7.97
C TYR A 404 -5.82 1.82 -9.04
N THR A 405 -5.98 0.68 -9.72
CA THR A 405 -6.84 0.54 -10.89
C THR A 405 -8.19 -0.11 -10.61
N VAL A 406 -8.16 -1.35 -10.14
CA VAL A 406 -9.33 -2.21 -9.97
C VAL A 406 -9.99 -2.01 -8.61
N ALA A 407 -9.21 -1.85 -7.54
CA ALA A 407 -9.78 -1.84 -6.18
C ALA A 407 -10.74 -0.66 -5.93
N ARG A 408 -10.48 0.51 -6.54
CA ARG A 408 -11.39 1.66 -6.50
C ARG A 408 -12.78 1.31 -7.01
N ASP A 409 -12.85 0.52 -8.07
CA ASP A 409 -14.11 0.10 -8.70
C ASP A 409 -14.85 -0.93 -7.87
N VAL A 410 -14.13 -1.90 -7.30
CA VAL A 410 -14.73 -2.86 -6.38
C VAL A 410 -15.31 -2.15 -5.14
N VAL A 411 -14.58 -1.16 -4.60
CA VAL A 411 -15.09 -0.33 -3.49
C VAL A 411 -16.31 0.48 -3.91
N ARG A 412 -16.29 1.13 -5.08
CA ARG A 412 -17.47 1.86 -5.60
C ARG A 412 -18.70 0.94 -5.63
N ASP A 413 -18.57 -0.24 -6.23
CA ASP A 413 -19.68 -1.16 -6.43
C ASP A 413 -20.22 -1.66 -5.08
N ALA A 414 -19.32 -1.89 -4.11
CA ALA A 414 -19.68 -2.25 -2.75
C ALA A 414 -20.42 -1.14 -2.01
N VAL A 415 -19.92 0.09 -2.11
CA VAL A 415 -20.57 1.26 -1.55
C VAL A 415 -21.95 1.44 -2.16
N GLN A 416 -22.07 1.29 -3.49
CA GLN A 416 -23.36 1.39 -4.17
C GLN A 416 -24.34 0.31 -3.72
N ALA A 417 -23.90 -0.94 -3.61
CA ALA A 417 -24.74 -2.04 -3.15
C ALA A 417 -25.20 -1.85 -1.69
N ARG A 418 -24.33 -1.30 -0.83
CA ARG A 418 -24.64 -1.06 0.58
C ARG A 418 -25.38 0.25 0.84
N ALA A 419 -25.33 1.24 -0.06
CA ALA A 419 -25.94 2.55 0.14
C ALA A 419 -27.44 2.46 0.48
N ALA A 420 -28.17 1.50 -0.09
CA ALA A 420 -29.59 1.29 0.22
C ALA A 420 -29.85 0.98 1.71
N GLN A 421 -28.90 0.32 2.38
CA GLN A 421 -28.97 0.01 3.82
C GLN A 421 -28.83 1.26 4.70
N PHE A 422 -28.25 2.33 4.14
CA PHE A 422 -28.01 3.61 4.81
C PHE A 422 -28.87 4.74 4.21
N GLY A 423 -30.05 4.42 3.66
CA GLY A 423 -30.97 5.42 3.09
C GLY A 423 -30.38 6.19 1.89
N GLY A 424 -29.41 5.60 1.19
CA GLY A 424 -28.67 6.22 0.10
C GLY A 424 -27.37 6.92 0.52
N ASP A 425 -27.02 6.93 1.81
CA ASP A 425 -25.79 7.58 2.31
C ASP A 425 -24.54 6.76 1.94
N ARG A 426 -23.85 7.21 0.90
CA ARG A 426 -22.60 6.61 0.41
C ARG A 426 -21.42 6.80 1.37
N TRP A 427 -21.44 7.80 2.24
CA TRP A 427 -20.38 8.02 3.24
C TRP A 427 -20.45 7.00 4.37
N GLN A 428 -21.66 6.68 4.83
CA GLN A 428 -21.88 5.59 5.79
C GLN A 428 -21.62 4.22 5.15
N ALA A 429 -22.03 4.03 3.89
CA ALA A 429 -21.72 2.80 3.17
C ALA A 429 -20.21 2.58 2.98
N LEU A 430 -19.42 3.63 2.70
CA LEU A 430 -17.96 3.55 2.65
C LEU A 430 -17.36 3.15 4.00
N ARG A 431 -17.85 3.73 5.10
CA ARG A 431 -17.44 3.33 6.46
C ARG A 431 -17.71 1.84 6.70
N ALA A 432 -18.91 1.37 6.36
CA ALA A 432 -19.25 -0.04 6.50
C ALA A 432 -18.38 -0.96 5.64
N VAL A 433 -17.95 -0.52 4.43
CA VAL A 433 -17.01 -1.28 3.59
C VAL A 433 -15.64 -1.40 4.25
N LEU A 434 -15.14 -0.32 4.85
CA LEU A 434 -13.87 -0.31 5.58
C LEU A 434 -13.92 -1.15 6.87
N ASP A 435 -15.07 -1.20 7.53
CA ASP A 435 -15.30 -1.95 8.77
C ASP A 435 -15.61 -3.45 8.52
N ALA A 436 -15.69 -3.89 7.25
CA ALA A 436 -15.96 -5.29 6.93
C ALA A 436 -14.81 -6.18 7.45
N PRO A 437 -15.10 -7.38 7.99
CA PRO A 437 -14.05 -8.29 8.49
C PRO A 437 -12.98 -8.50 7.43
N GLN A 438 -11.71 -8.49 7.85
CA GLN A 438 -10.44 -8.35 7.09
C GLN A 438 -10.18 -9.30 5.89
N GLY A 439 -11.19 -9.83 5.20
CA GLY A 439 -11.06 -10.53 3.93
C GLY A 439 -10.71 -9.63 2.73
N GLY A 440 -10.38 -8.34 2.96
CA GLY A 440 -10.06 -7.37 1.93
C GLY A 440 -11.13 -7.26 0.84
N VAL A 441 -10.70 -7.08 -0.41
CA VAL A 441 -11.59 -6.98 -1.58
C VAL A 441 -12.44 -8.24 -1.77
N ALA A 442 -11.93 -9.43 -1.47
CA ALA A 442 -12.68 -10.68 -1.54
C ALA A 442 -13.83 -10.75 -0.52
N GLY A 443 -13.64 -10.21 0.69
CA GLY A 443 -14.71 -10.08 1.70
C GLY A 443 -15.81 -9.10 1.26
N VAL A 444 -15.46 -8.16 0.38
CA VAL A 444 -16.38 -7.22 -0.27
C VAL A 444 -17.10 -7.88 -1.45
N GLU A 445 -16.42 -8.66 -2.29
CA GLU A 445 -16.99 -9.41 -3.43
C GLU A 445 -17.89 -10.57 -3.00
N ALA A 446 -17.55 -11.29 -1.93
CA ALA A 446 -18.39 -12.37 -1.38
C ALA A 446 -19.77 -11.87 -0.91
N ALA A 447 -19.85 -10.59 -0.50
CA ALA A 447 -21.10 -9.92 -0.17
C ALA A 447 -21.89 -9.41 -1.40
N GLN A 448 -21.29 -9.46 -2.61
CA GLN A 448 -21.82 -8.92 -3.86
C GLN A 448 -22.39 -9.97 -4.83
N THR A 449 -22.59 -11.23 -4.44
CA THR A 449 -23.15 -12.30 -5.33
C THR A 449 -24.63 -12.11 -5.73
N ALA A 450 -25.09 -10.86 -5.86
CA ALA A 450 -26.29 -10.42 -6.54
C ALA A 450 -26.08 -9.08 -7.31
N GLY A 451 -25.32 -9.11 -8.41
CA GLY A 451 -25.61 -8.28 -9.60
C GLY A 451 -24.73 -7.05 -9.94
N ILE A 452 -24.26 -7.07 -11.20
CA ILE A 452 -23.94 -5.96 -12.15
C ILE A 452 -22.58 -5.24 -12.02
N VAL A 453 -21.87 -5.18 -13.17
CA VAL A 453 -20.53 -4.63 -13.47
C VAL A 453 -20.63 -3.22 -14.06
N TYR A 454 -19.88 -2.19 -13.61
CA TYR A 454 -19.72 -0.91 -14.36
C TYR A 454 -18.52 0.01 -14.00
N ALA A 455 -17.66 0.29 -14.98
CA ALA A 455 -16.81 1.47 -15.30
C ALA A 455 -16.34 2.47 -14.22
N GLY A 456 -15.01 2.63 -14.07
CA GLY A 456 -14.42 3.63 -13.17
C GLY A 456 -12.92 3.93 -13.28
N ARG A 457 -12.52 4.94 -12.50
CA ARG A 457 -11.48 5.97 -12.74
C ARG A 457 -10.25 5.78 -11.85
N VAL A 458 -9.05 6.17 -12.30
CA VAL A 458 -7.78 5.93 -11.59
C VAL A 458 -6.87 7.17 -11.62
N ALA A 459 -6.28 7.53 -10.48
CA ALA A 459 -5.13 8.44 -10.39
C ALA A 459 -3.91 7.64 -9.91
N TRP A 460 -2.73 7.90 -10.49
CA TRP A 460 -1.49 7.20 -10.15
C TRP A 460 -0.73 7.99 -9.08
N CYS A 461 -0.52 7.38 -7.90
CA CYS A 461 0.39 7.87 -6.86
C CYS A 461 1.36 6.77 -6.43
N ARG A 462 2.58 6.80 -6.98
CA ARG A 462 3.88 6.41 -6.39
C ARG A 462 4.83 5.97 -7.51
N SER A 463 6.01 6.56 -7.51
CA SER A 463 7.26 5.91 -7.94
C SER A 463 8.20 6.02 -6.75
N GLU A 464 8.56 4.88 -6.17
CA GLU A 464 9.72 4.54 -5.33
C GLU A 464 10.15 5.38 -4.09
N SER A 465 10.79 4.65 -3.16
CA SER A 465 11.21 5.03 -1.80
C SER A 465 12.67 5.55 -1.80
N PRO A 466 13.09 6.41 -0.85
CA PRO A 466 14.42 6.99 -0.87
C PRO A 466 15.49 5.99 -0.42
N ALA A 467 16.27 5.45 -1.36
CA ALA A 467 17.50 4.77 -1.03
C ALA A 467 18.64 5.05 -2.03
N ARG A 468 19.68 5.70 -1.47
CA ARG A 468 21.09 5.81 -1.90
C ARG A 468 21.45 6.98 -2.83
N SER A 469 21.90 8.05 -2.18
CA SER A 469 22.97 8.89 -2.68
C SER A 469 24.21 8.04 -2.99
N VAL A 470 24.50 7.82 -4.27
CA VAL A 470 25.85 7.49 -4.73
C VAL A 470 26.44 8.76 -5.30
N SER A 471 27.28 9.42 -4.50
CA SER A 471 28.18 10.47 -4.96
C SER A 471 29.12 9.89 -6.02
N LEU A 472 29.02 10.40 -7.25
CA LEU A 472 30.06 10.24 -8.27
C LEU A 472 30.81 11.56 -8.39
N ASN A 473 32.09 11.51 -8.06
CA ASN A 473 33.11 12.44 -8.58
C ASN A 473 33.22 12.31 -10.10
#